data_AF-A0A7K0QWG9-F1
#
_entry.id   AF-A0A7K0QWG9-F1
#
_cell.length_a   1.000
_cell.length_b   1.000
_cell.length_c   1.000
_cell.angle_alpha   90.00
_cell.angle_beta   90.00
_cell.angle_gamma   90.00
#
_symmetry.space_group_name_H-M   'P 1'
#
loop_
_entity.id
_entity.type
_entity.pdbx_description
1 polymer ?
#
loop_
_entity_poly.entity_id
_entity_poly.type
_entity_poly.pdbx_seq_one_letter_code
_entity_poly.pdbx_strand_id
1 'polypeptide(L)'
;MSIPFGFGTPGGGGEFDANQLGAMLQQMGQMLQSGGGSSDPVNWAIARDTARKAIAAEGDPSVSTTELRETEEAIALAETWIDGATVFPSTGARAGAWCRSEWLEATFAAWQRIIGPLGEQASAMMSQALPGQAGAPGLPAELGELPPEFASMLGPLLGMAKQMGAMSLGSQFGQGLGALAGEVVSASDIGVPLTDEPRPILIPRNVAAFGEGLDIPADEVRIYLALREVAHERLFAHVPWLRPRVLGAIEEYARGIHFDADRWTDVMRDVDPQNPAALQEALGSG
;
A
#
# COMPACT_ATOMS: atom_id res chain seq x y z
N MET A 1 -55.58 -48.05 25.68
CA MET A 1 -54.64 -48.80 26.54
C MET A 1 -53.66 -47.80 27.15
N SER A 2 -53.27 -48.06 28.39
CA SER A 2 -52.74 -47.12 29.39
C SER A 2 -51.19 -47.04 29.42
N ILE A 3 -50.66 -45.82 29.60
CA ILE A 3 -49.46 -45.23 30.32
C ILE A 3 -48.43 -46.19 31.03
N PRO A 4 -47.15 -45.85 31.44
CA PRO A 4 -46.49 -44.52 31.66
C PRO A 4 -44.91 -44.36 31.65
N PHE A 5 -44.42 -43.14 32.01
CA PHE A 5 -43.14 -42.72 32.66
C PHE A 5 -41.77 -42.71 31.91
N GLY A 6 -41.02 -41.58 32.00
CA GLY A 6 -39.54 -41.56 31.91
C GLY A 6 -38.81 -40.29 31.41
N PHE A 7 -38.58 -39.32 32.31
CA PHE A 7 -37.40 -38.43 32.52
C PHE A 7 -36.34 -38.17 31.42
N GLY A 8 -35.88 -36.91 31.29
CA GLY A 8 -34.51 -36.58 30.84
C GLY A 8 -34.29 -35.19 30.22
N THR A 9 -33.95 -34.20 31.04
CA THR A 9 -33.29 -32.93 30.61
C THR A 9 -31.88 -33.21 30.08
N PRO A 10 -31.45 -32.70 28.90
CA PRO A 10 -30.04 -32.68 28.55
C PRO A 10 -29.39 -31.41 29.13
N GLY A 11 -28.81 -31.54 30.31
CA GLY A 11 -27.60 -30.81 30.66
C GLY A 11 -26.41 -31.62 30.15
N GLY A 12 -25.53 -31.01 29.35
CA GLY A 12 -24.29 -31.61 28.89
C GLY A 12 -23.33 -30.51 28.48
N GLY A 13 -22.39 -30.20 29.38
CA GLY A 13 -21.30 -29.27 29.10
C GLY A 13 -20.50 -29.78 27.91
N GLY A 14 -20.31 -28.91 26.92
CA GLY A 14 -19.40 -29.17 25.81
C GLY A 14 -17.98 -29.26 26.36
N GLU A 15 -17.42 -30.47 26.36
CA GLU A 15 -15.98 -30.68 26.44
C GLU A 15 -15.30 -29.83 25.37
N PHE A 16 -14.53 -28.84 25.81
CA PHE A 16 -13.53 -28.19 24.95
C PHE A 16 -12.49 -29.26 24.61
N ASP A 17 -12.60 -29.81 23.41
CA ASP A 17 -11.80 -30.93 22.93
C ASP A 17 -10.33 -30.49 22.80
N ALA A 18 -9.43 -31.08 23.59
CA ALA A 18 -8.01 -30.73 23.63
C ALA A 18 -7.31 -30.92 22.28
N ASN A 19 -7.83 -31.81 21.43
CA ASN A 19 -7.34 -32.00 20.06
C ASN A 19 -7.72 -30.83 19.14
N GLN A 20 -8.87 -30.18 19.39
CA GLN A 20 -9.30 -29.01 18.63
C GLN A 20 -8.48 -27.77 19.02
N LEU A 21 -8.07 -27.67 20.29
CA LEU A 21 -7.10 -26.66 20.74
C LEU A 21 -5.72 -26.86 20.09
N GLY A 22 -5.26 -28.11 19.97
CA GLY A 22 -4.00 -28.44 19.28
C GLY A 22 -4.00 -28.05 17.80
N ALA A 23 -5.10 -28.33 17.09
CA ALA A 23 -5.27 -27.92 15.70
C ALA A 23 -5.32 -26.39 15.55
N MET A 24 -5.99 -25.69 16.48
CA MET A 24 -6.06 -24.23 16.50
C MET A 24 -4.69 -23.61 16.82
N LEU A 25 -3.89 -24.20 17.72
CA LEU A 25 -2.52 -23.79 17.99
C LEU A 25 -1.60 -24.03 16.79
N GLN A 26 -1.77 -25.14 16.05
CA GLN A 26 -1.01 -25.39 14.83
C GLN A 26 -1.40 -24.42 13.72
N GLN A 27 -2.68 -24.08 13.58
CA GLN A 27 -3.16 -23.07 12.63
C GLN A 27 -2.65 -21.67 13.01
N MET A 28 -2.64 -21.32 14.30
CA MET A 28 -2.07 -20.06 14.80
C MET A 28 -0.54 -20.03 14.65
N GLY A 29 0.14 -21.14 14.90
CA GLY A 29 1.57 -21.30 14.68
C GLY A 29 1.95 -21.21 13.20
N GLN A 30 1.14 -21.80 12.31
CA GLN A 30 1.27 -21.63 10.87
C GLN A 30 0.89 -20.23 10.43
N MET A 31 -0.02 -19.53 11.08
CA MET A 31 -0.34 -18.12 10.76
C MET A 31 0.76 -17.17 11.23
N LEU A 32 1.43 -17.45 12.35
CA LEU A 32 2.62 -16.73 12.82
C LEU A 32 3.86 -17.03 11.98
N GLN A 33 3.98 -18.24 11.42
CA GLN A 33 5.08 -18.65 10.54
C GLN A 33 4.85 -18.26 9.07
N SER A 34 3.59 -18.22 8.60
CA SER A 34 3.23 -17.85 7.22
C SER A 34 2.94 -16.36 7.07
N GLY A 35 2.36 -15.72 8.10
CA GLY A 35 2.38 -14.28 8.31
C GLY A 35 3.67 -13.87 9.01
N GLY A 36 4.81 -14.36 8.48
CA GLY A 36 6.14 -14.12 9.02
C GLY A 36 6.22 -12.70 9.52
N GLY A 37 6.52 -12.56 10.81
CA GLY A 37 6.76 -11.29 11.47
C GLY A 37 7.93 -10.60 10.79
N SER A 38 7.66 -10.00 9.63
CA SER A 38 8.48 -8.97 9.07
C SER A 38 8.42 -7.87 10.10
N SER A 39 9.56 -7.61 10.74
CA SER A 39 9.81 -6.39 11.49
C SER A 39 9.83 -5.16 10.57
N ASP A 40 9.23 -5.27 9.38
CA ASP A 40 9.15 -4.20 8.41
C ASP A 40 8.25 -3.12 9.00
N PRO A 41 8.68 -1.86 8.96
CA PRO A 41 7.90 -0.71 9.43
C PRO A 41 6.52 -0.58 8.76
N VAL A 42 6.31 -1.27 7.65
CA VAL A 42 5.09 -1.27 6.85
C VAL A 42 4.69 -2.71 6.57
N ASN A 43 3.43 -3.06 6.84
CA ASN A 43 2.89 -4.35 6.43
C ASN A 43 2.48 -4.30 4.95
N TRP A 44 3.39 -4.66 4.05
CA TRP A 44 3.17 -4.62 2.59
C TRP A 44 2.12 -5.62 2.09
N ALA A 45 1.94 -6.74 2.80
CA ALA A 45 0.89 -7.70 2.45
C ALA A 45 -0.49 -7.07 2.64
N ILE A 46 -0.70 -6.39 3.78
CA ILE A 46 -1.92 -5.61 4.03
C ILE A 46 -2.07 -4.47 3.01
N ALA A 47 -0.98 -3.77 2.67
CA ALA A 47 -1.04 -2.72 1.66
C ALA A 47 -1.55 -3.24 0.31
N ARG A 48 -0.97 -4.35 -0.16
CA ARG A 48 -1.38 -4.98 -1.43
C ARG A 48 -2.83 -5.45 -1.37
N ASP A 49 -3.23 -6.13 -0.30
CA ASP A 49 -4.60 -6.65 -0.15
C ASP A 49 -5.64 -5.52 -0.06
N THR A 50 -5.32 -4.44 0.66
CA THR A 50 -6.19 -3.26 0.78
C THR A 50 -6.32 -2.55 -0.57
N ALA A 51 -5.22 -2.36 -1.31
CA ALA A 51 -5.25 -1.78 -2.65
C ALA A 51 -6.10 -2.62 -3.61
N ARG A 52 -5.92 -3.95 -3.61
CA ARG A 52 -6.72 -4.86 -4.44
C ARG A 52 -8.21 -4.81 -4.09
N LYS A 53 -8.55 -4.74 -2.80
CA LYS A 53 -9.95 -4.61 -2.36
C LYS A 53 -10.56 -3.28 -2.81
N ALA A 54 -9.81 -2.18 -2.70
CA ALA A 54 -10.26 -0.87 -3.17
C ALA A 54 -10.52 -0.87 -4.69
N ILE A 55 -9.58 -1.40 -5.47
CA ILE A 55 -9.71 -1.55 -6.93
C ILE A 55 -10.94 -2.41 -7.28
N ALA A 56 -11.09 -3.57 -6.62
CA ALA A 56 -12.21 -4.47 -6.87
C ALA A 56 -13.56 -3.84 -6.53
N ALA A 57 -13.64 -2.99 -5.50
CA ALA A 57 -14.86 -2.30 -5.09
C ALA A 57 -15.36 -1.30 -6.16
N GLU A 58 -14.46 -0.68 -6.92
CA GLU A 58 -14.80 0.19 -8.05
C GLU A 58 -15.08 -0.57 -9.36
N GLY A 59 -14.81 -1.88 -9.36
CA GLY A 59 -14.95 -2.78 -10.49
C GLY A 59 -13.74 -2.71 -11.44
N ASP A 60 -13.10 -3.86 -11.65
CA ASP A 60 -11.88 -3.98 -12.46
C ASP A 60 -11.99 -5.14 -13.47
N PRO A 61 -12.77 -4.98 -14.55
CA PRO A 61 -12.88 -5.99 -15.60
C PRO A 61 -11.53 -6.17 -16.29
N SER A 62 -11.23 -7.41 -16.66
CA SER A 62 -10.06 -7.71 -17.48
C SER A 62 -10.16 -7.02 -18.84
N VAL A 63 -9.01 -6.66 -19.38
CA VAL A 63 -8.90 -6.03 -20.70
C VAL A 63 -9.42 -6.98 -21.78
N SER A 64 -10.36 -6.51 -22.59
CA SER A 64 -10.89 -7.25 -23.74
C SER A 64 -9.87 -7.30 -24.89
N THR A 65 -10.06 -8.27 -25.80
CA THR A 65 -9.23 -8.38 -27.00
C THR A 65 -9.33 -7.14 -27.89
N THR A 66 -10.48 -6.48 -27.93
CA THR A 66 -10.70 -5.23 -28.67
C THR A 66 -9.92 -4.08 -28.04
N GLU A 67 -10.03 -3.88 -26.72
CA GLU A 67 -9.30 -2.81 -26.02
C GLU A 67 -7.78 -2.97 -26.14
N LEU A 68 -7.29 -4.21 -26.05
CA LEU A 68 -5.87 -4.51 -26.28
C LEU A 68 -5.46 -4.11 -27.70
N ARG A 69 -6.21 -4.54 -28.72
CA ARG A 69 -5.92 -4.23 -30.13
C ARG A 69 -5.93 -2.72 -30.39
N GLU A 70 -6.94 -2.01 -29.93
CA GLU A 70 -7.06 -0.55 -30.09
C GLU A 70 -5.91 0.20 -29.40
N THR A 71 -5.47 -0.29 -28.24
CA THR A 71 -4.32 0.27 -27.51
C THR A 71 -3.01 0.01 -28.25
N GLU A 72 -2.77 -1.22 -28.71
CA GLU A 72 -1.58 -1.58 -29.49
C GLU A 72 -1.51 -0.77 -30.80
N GLU A 73 -2.64 -0.59 -31.50
CA GLU A 73 -2.74 0.23 -32.72
C GLU A 73 -2.43 1.72 -32.44
N ALA A 74 -2.99 2.29 -31.37
CA ALA A 74 -2.72 3.68 -30.99
C ALA A 74 -1.24 3.91 -30.61
N ILE A 75 -0.63 2.97 -29.88
CA ILE A 75 0.79 3.04 -29.52
C ILE A 75 1.67 2.90 -30.76
N ALA A 76 1.37 1.97 -31.67
CA ALA A 76 2.14 1.83 -32.92
C ALA A 76 2.09 3.11 -33.78
N LEU A 77 0.93 3.76 -33.84
CA LEU A 77 0.80 5.06 -34.50
C LEU A 77 1.60 6.16 -33.78
N ALA A 78 1.53 6.21 -32.45
CA ALA A 78 2.29 7.16 -31.64
C ALA A 78 3.81 7.00 -31.80
N GLU A 79 4.32 5.76 -31.82
CA GLU A 79 5.73 5.44 -32.12
C GLU A 79 6.15 6.02 -33.48
N THR A 80 5.29 5.95 -34.50
CA THR A 80 5.60 6.50 -35.83
C THR A 80 5.62 8.04 -35.82
N TRP A 81 4.68 8.67 -35.12
CA TRP A 81 4.57 10.13 -35.09
C TRP A 81 5.69 10.79 -34.28
N ILE A 82 6.11 10.16 -33.19
CA ILE A 82 7.11 10.73 -32.29
C ILE A 82 8.55 10.65 -32.83
N ASP A 83 8.81 9.80 -33.83
CA ASP A 83 10.12 9.67 -34.50
C ASP A 83 10.63 11.00 -35.06
N GLY A 84 9.75 11.84 -35.61
CA GLY A 84 10.11 13.16 -36.13
C GLY A 84 10.24 14.25 -35.07
N ALA A 85 9.72 14.01 -33.86
CA ALA A 85 9.63 15.00 -32.79
C ALA A 85 10.65 14.77 -31.66
N THR A 86 11.30 13.60 -31.61
CA THR A 86 12.25 13.23 -30.56
C THR A 86 13.54 12.66 -31.16
N VAL A 87 14.65 12.82 -30.44
CA VAL A 87 15.95 12.24 -30.84
C VAL A 87 16.13 10.80 -30.35
N PHE A 88 15.25 10.34 -29.48
CA PHE A 88 15.31 9.01 -28.89
C PHE A 88 14.62 8.01 -29.82
N PRO A 89 15.32 6.96 -30.29
CA PRO A 89 14.71 5.97 -31.17
C PRO A 89 13.70 5.10 -30.42
N SER A 90 12.82 4.44 -31.16
CA SER A 90 11.89 3.46 -30.59
C SER A 90 12.64 2.42 -29.74
N THR A 91 12.03 2.01 -28.64
CA THR A 91 12.58 0.99 -27.73
C THR A 91 12.42 -0.42 -28.28
N GLY A 92 11.55 -0.61 -29.29
CA GLY A 92 11.15 -1.92 -29.79
C GLY A 92 10.34 -2.73 -28.78
N ALA A 93 9.92 -2.10 -27.68
CA ALA A 93 9.12 -2.74 -26.64
C ALA A 93 7.74 -3.13 -27.17
N ARG A 94 7.20 -4.24 -26.66
CA ARG A 94 5.86 -4.68 -27.00
C ARG A 94 4.83 -3.81 -26.27
N ALA A 95 4.01 -3.09 -27.01
CA ALA A 95 2.87 -2.37 -26.49
C ALA A 95 1.87 -3.31 -25.78
N GLY A 96 1.07 -2.76 -24.86
CA GLY A 96 0.02 -3.52 -24.21
C GLY A 96 -1.00 -2.65 -23.50
N ALA A 97 -1.97 -3.32 -22.89
CA ALA A 97 -3.02 -2.71 -22.11
C ALA A 97 -3.19 -3.48 -20.80
N TRP A 98 -3.44 -2.76 -19.72
CA TRP A 98 -3.65 -3.32 -18.38
C TRP A 98 -4.98 -2.90 -17.79
N CYS A 99 -5.56 -3.75 -16.94
CA CYS A 99 -6.56 -3.33 -15.97
C CYS A 99 -5.88 -2.72 -14.74
N ARG A 100 -6.65 -2.16 -13.80
CA ARG A 100 -6.11 -1.45 -12.63
C ARG A 100 -5.35 -2.39 -11.70
N SER A 101 -5.83 -3.63 -11.54
CA SER A 101 -5.11 -4.65 -10.77
C SER A 101 -3.79 -5.04 -11.41
N GLU A 102 -3.73 -5.18 -12.74
CA GLU A 102 -2.47 -5.48 -13.43
C GLU A 102 -1.45 -4.35 -13.26
N TRP A 103 -1.90 -3.09 -13.33
CA TRP A 103 -1.04 -1.93 -13.03
C TRP A 103 -0.51 -1.95 -11.59
N LEU A 104 -1.38 -2.22 -10.61
CA LEU A 104 -0.97 -2.33 -9.20
C LEU A 104 0.12 -3.38 -9.06
N GLU A 105 -0.10 -4.57 -9.61
CA GLU A 105 0.81 -5.71 -9.49
C GLU A 105 2.16 -5.46 -10.19
N ALA A 106 2.12 -4.86 -11.38
CA ALA A 106 3.32 -4.55 -12.15
C ALA A 106 4.17 -3.44 -11.51
N THR A 107 3.55 -2.52 -10.76
CA THR A 107 4.24 -1.35 -10.17
C THR A 107 4.53 -1.49 -8.68
N PHE A 108 3.95 -2.48 -8.00
CA PHE A 108 3.99 -2.62 -6.54
C PHE A 108 5.42 -2.61 -5.98
N ALA A 109 6.34 -3.32 -6.62
CA ALA A 109 7.73 -3.40 -6.19
C ALA A 109 8.44 -2.04 -6.26
N ALA A 110 8.15 -1.21 -7.25
CA ALA A 110 8.68 0.14 -7.33
C ALA A 110 8.09 1.03 -6.22
N TRP A 111 6.78 0.93 -5.97
CA TRP A 111 6.14 1.64 -4.87
C TRP A 111 6.76 1.30 -3.51
N GLN A 112 7.03 0.02 -3.23
CA GLN A 112 7.69 -0.40 -1.99
C GLN A 112 9.06 0.29 -1.79
N ARG A 113 9.85 0.43 -2.87
CA ARG A 113 11.15 1.12 -2.83
C ARG A 113 10.98 2.62 -2.62
N ILE A 114 10.02 3.23 -3.30
CA ILE A 114 9.77 4.67 -3.26
C ILE A 114 9.23 5.13 -1.90
N ILE A 115 8.23 4.42 -1.35
CA ILE A 115 7.52 4.85 -0.13
C ILE A 115 7.99 4.11 1.13
N GLY A 116 8.75 3.02 1.00
CA GLY A 116 9.30 2.28 2.14
C GLY A 116 10.10 3.14 3.13
N PRO A 117 10.97 4.06 2.69
CA PRO A 117 11.70 4.96 3.58
C PRO A 117 10.79 5.83 4.46
N LEU A 118 9.59 6.18 4.00
CA LEU A 118 8.62 6.94 4.79
C LEU A 118 8.07 6.12 5.97
N GLY A 119 7.82 4.83 5.75
CA GLY A 119 7.38 3.93 6.81
C GLY A 119 8.45 3.70 7.87
N GLU A 120 9.71 3.54 7.45
CA GLU A 120 10.87 3.47 8.35
C GLU A 120 10.94 4.71 9.25
N GLN A 121 10.79 5.89 8.67
CA GLN A 121 10.81 7.14 9.41
C GLN A 121 9.65 7.28 10.39
N ALA A 122 8.43 6.96 9.97
CA ALA A 122 7.24 7.00 10.83
C ALA A 122 7.38 6.04 12.02
N SER A 123 7.89 4.81 11.78
CA SER A 123 8.12 3.82 12.84
C SER A 123 9.24 4.24 13.80
N ALA A 124 10.32 4.86 13.28
CA ALA A 124 11.40 5.40 14.09
C ALA A 124 10.90 6.52 15.01
N MET A 125 10.02 7.40 14.52
CA MET A 125 9.42 8.48 15.31
C MET A 125 8.46 7.96 16.37
N MET A 126 7.57 7.02 16.04
CA MET A 126 6.70 6.39 17.03
C MET A 126 7.51 5.72 18.15
N SER A 127 8.64 5.08 17.80
CA SER A 127 9.56 4.49 18.77
C SER A 127 10.22 5.53 19.69
N GLN A 128 10.48 6.75 19.19
CA GLN A 128 11.05 7.86 19.96
C GLN A 128 10.02 8.56 20.85
N ALA A 129 8.74 8.58 20.43
CA ALA A 129 7.63 9.18 21.20
C ALA A 129 7.14 8.29 22.35
N LEU A 130 7.50 6.99 22.36
CA LEU A 130 7.03 6.05 23.39
C LEU A 130 7.68 6.33 24.77
N PRO A 131 6.87 6.51 25.84
CA PRO A 131 7.38 6.73 27.19
C PRO A 131 8.18 5.51 27.68
N GLY A 132 9.43 5.71 28.09
CA GLY A 132 10.25 4.68 28.73
C GLY A 132 11.42 4.13 27.92
N GLN A 133 11.59 4.55 26.65
CA GLN A 133 12.94 4.51 26.06
C GLN A 133 13.73 5.70 26.61
N ALA A 134 14.90 5.41 27.19
CA ALA A 134 15.76 6.40 27.84
C ALA A 134 16.02 7.59 26.90
N GLY A 135 15.29 8.70 27.11
CA GLY A 135 15.43 9.93 26.31
C GLY A 135 14.15 10.60 25.81
N ALA A 136 12.94 10.08 26.04
CA ALA A 136 11.71 10.77 25.64
C ALA A 136 11.49 12.08 26.46
N PRO A 137 11.34 13.27 25.82
CA PRO A 137 10.97 14.49 26.52
C PRO A 137 9.49 14.40 26.93
N GLY A 138 9.19 14.44 28.23
CA GLY A 138 7.80 14.52 28.72
C GLY A 138 7.43 13.60 29.87
N LEU A 139 8.28 12.64 30.24
CA LEU A 139 8.10 11.91 31.51
C LEU A 139 8.56 12.80 32.68
N PRO A 140 7.74 12.98 33.74
CA PRO A 140 8.20 13.57 34.98
C PRO A 140 9.46 12.82 35.45
N ALA A 141 10.52 13.57 35.78
CA ALA A 141 11.80 13.00 36.21
C ALA A 141 11.69 12.09 37.46
N GLU A 142 10.53 12.04 38.11
CA GLU A 142 10.21 11.17 39.25
C GLU A 142 9.84 9.72 38.86
N LEU A 143 9.68 9.40 37.57
CA LEU A 143 9.56 8.01 37.07
C LEU A 143 10.90 7.42 36.61
N GLY A 144 12.01 7.95 37.13
CA GLY A 144 13.32 7.31 37.02
C GLY A 144 13.28 5.97 37.74
N GLU A 145 13.44 4.90 36.96
CA GLU A 145 13.34 3.48 37.35
C GLU A 145 11.90 2.94 37.41
N LEU A 146 11.36 2.61 36.22
CA LEU A 146 10.23 1.67 36.14
C LEU A 146 10.60 0.36 36.85
N PRO A 147 9.74 -0.19 37.72
CA PRO A 147 10.00 -1.47 38.36
C PRO A 147 10.30 -2.55 37.30
N PRO A 148 11.28 -3.45 37.52
CA PRO A 148 11.68 -4.46 36.53
C PRO A 148 10.52 -5.35 36.08
N GLU A 149 9.51 -5.53 36.93
CA GLU A 149 8.27 -6.25 36.64
C GLU A 149 7.45 -5.55 35.54
N PHE A 150 7.32 -4.22 35.59
CA PHE A 150 6.65 -3.41 34.57
C PHE A 150 7.44 -3.34 33.27
N ALA A 151 8.78 -3.25 33.34
CA ALA A 151 9.64 -3.27 32.15
C ALA A 151 9.49 -4.57 31.35
N SER A 152 9.32 -5.71 32.04
CA SER A 152 9.10 -7.02 31.39
C SER A 152 7.76 -7.13 30.66
N MET A 153 6.72 -6.42 31.12
CA MET A 153 5.40 -6.37 30.48
C MET A 153 5.31 -5.33 29.35
N LEU A 154 6.14 -4.29 29.41
CA LEU A 154 6.21 -3.23 28.40
C LEU A 154 6.74 -3.74 27.05
N GLY A 155 7.70 -4.66 27.05
CA GLY A 155 8.28 -5.21 25.81
C GLY A 155 7.23 -5.82 24.86
N PRO A 156 6.41 -6.78 25.30
CA PRO A 156 5.33 -7.35 24.49
C PRO A 156 4.30 -6.32 24.02
N LEU A 157 3.93 -5.34 24.86
CA LEU A 157 2.99 -4.27 24.50
C LEU A 157 3.56 -3.34 23.41
N LEU A 158 4.83 -2.98 23.51
CA LEU A 158 5.53 -2.19 22.49
C LEU A 158 5.65 -2.94 21.17
N GLY A 159 5.92 -4.26 21.22
CA GLY A 159 5.92 -5.11 20.03
C GLY A 159 4.56 -5.13 19.34
N MET A 160 3.48 -5.27 20.12
CA MET A 160 2.11 -5.21 19.61
C MET A 160 1.77 -3.84 19.01
N ALA A 161 2.16 -2.75 19.67
CA ALA A 161 1.94 -1.38 19.17
C ALA A 161 2.68 -1.15 17.83
N LYS A 162 3.93 -1.58 17.71
CA LYS A 162 4.70 -1.51 16.45
C LYS A 162 4.04 -2.30 15.34
N GLN A 163 3.56 -3.51 15.64
CA GLN A 163 2.85 -4.34 14.66
C GLN A 163 1.55 -3.67 14.20
N MET A 164 0.75 -3.13 15.12
CA MET A 164 -0.47 -2.38 14.78
C MET A 164 -0.15 -1.12 13.96
N GLY A 165 0.92 -0.40 14.28
CA GLY A 165 1.40 0.74 13.49
C GLY A 165 1.76 0.35 12.06
N ALA A 166 2.52 -0.73 11.88
CA ALA A 166 2.88 -1.25 10.57
C ALA A 166 1.65 -1.69 9.75
N MET A 167 0.65 -2.27 10.40
CA MET A 167 -0.63 -2.62 9.75
C MET A 167 -1.43 -1.38 9.32
N SER A 168 -1.48 -0.34 10.16
CA SER A 168 -2.16 0.92 9.84
C SER A 168 -1.51 1.63 8.65
N LEU A 169 -0.19 1.79 8.67
CA LEU A 169 0.56 2.36 7.54
C LEU A 169 0.38 1.53 6.27
N GLY A 170 0.42 0.20 6.39
CA GLY A 170 0.11 -0.70 5.28
C GLY A 170 -1.28 -0.42 4.69
N SER A 171 -2.31 -0.33 5.53
CA SER A 171 -3.68 -0.02 5.09
C SER A 171 -3.77 1.34 4.36
N GLN A 172 -3.16 2.39 4.91
CA GLN A 172 -3.17 3.74 4.32
C GLN A 172 -2.48 3.76 2.95
N PHE A 173 -1.30 3.15 2.83
CA PHE A 173 -0.64 3.00 1.54
C PHE A 173 -1.46 2.18 0.56
N GLY A 174 -2.11 1.11 1.03
CA GLY A 174 -3.00 0.32 0.21
C GLY A 174 -4.18 1.13 -0.34
N GLN A 175 -4.82 1.96 0.48
CA GLN A 175 -5.90 2.85 0.05
C GLN A 175 -5.40 3.85 -0.99
N GLY A 176 -4.26 4.50 -0.74
CA GLY A 176 -3.66 5.45 -1.68
C GLY A 176 -3.31 4.81 -3.03
N LEU A 177 -2.69 3.62 -3.03
CA LEU A 177 -2.38 2.89 -4.26
C LEU A 177 -3.63 2.43 -5.00
N GLY A 178 -4.67 2.03 -4.27
CA GLY A 178 -5.97 1.68 -4.85
C GLY A 178 -6.63 2.86 -5.55
N ALA A 179 -6.65 4.03 -4.90
CA ALA A 179 -7.15 5.27 -5.48
C ALA A 179 -6.33 5.68 -6.72
N LEU A 180 -4.99 5.62 -6.61
CA LEU A 180 -4.10 5.97 -7.71
C LEU A 180 -4.29 5.07 -8.94
N ALA A 181 -4.48 3.76 -8.73
CA ALA A 181 -4.81 2.83 -9.80
C ALA A 181 -6.14 3.19 -10.51
N GLY A 182 -7.05 3.88 -9.83
CA GLY A 182 -8.28 4.42 -10.41
C GLY A 182 -8.09 5.63 -11.32
N GLU A 183 -7.00 6.38 -11.14
CA GLU A 183 -6.75 7.65 -11.84
C GLU A 183 -5.73 7.53 -12.97
N VAL A 184 -4.68 6.72 -12.81
CA VAL A 184 -3.60 6.63 -13.79
C VAL A 184 -4.08 6.12 -15.14
N VAL A 185 -3.64 6.75 -16.23
CA VAL A 185 -4.04 6.33 -17.59
C VAL A 185 -3.01 5.46 -18.30
N SER A 186 -1.79 5.36 -17.75
CA SER A 186 -0.68 4.59 -18.32
C SER A 186 0.27 4.06 -17.25
N ALA A 187 1.22 3.19 -17.61
CA ALA A 187 2.21 2.69 -16.65
C ALA A 187 3.12 3.80 -16.10
N SER A 188 3.42 4.81 -16.93
CA SER A 188 4.33 5.89 -16.59
C SER A 188 3.67 7.23 -16.22
N ASP A 189 2.34 7.28 -16.07
CA ASP A 189 1.58 8.54 -15.90
C ASP A 189 2.02 9.38 -14.68
N ILE A 190 2.53 8.72 -13.64
CA ILE A 190 3.10 9.35 -12.44
C ILE A 190 4.42 10.11 -12.73
N GLY A 191 5.01 9.93 -13.92
CA GLY A 191 6.25 10.56 -14.34
C GLY A 191 7.52 9.85 -13.84
N VAL A 192 7.39 8.82 -13.01
CA VAL A 192 8.48 7.97 -12.52
C VAL A 192 8.38 6.60 -13.21
N PRO A 193 9.51 5.98 -13.63
CA PRO A 193 9.47 4.67 -14.27
C PRO A 193 9.22 3.58 -13.21
N LEU A 194 7.99 3.08 -13.15
CA LEU A 194 7.54 2.12 -12.14
C LEU A 194 7.73 0.64 -12.55
N THR A 195 8.01 0.39 -13.83
CA THR A 195 8.32 -0.94 -14.39
C THR A 195 9.83 -1.10 -14.59
N ASP A 196 10.37 -2.32 -14.56
CA ASP A 196 11.81 -2.55 -14.74
C ASP A 196 12.24 -2.58 -16.22
N GLU A 197 11.34 -2.95 -17.12
CA GLU A 197 11.57 -2.99 -18.57
C GLU A 197 10.72 -1.94 -19.28
N PRO A 198 11.24 -1.32 -20.36
CA PRO A 198 10.44 -0.44 -21.18
C PRO A 198 9.24 -1.19 -21.75
N ARG A 199 8.05 -0.67 -21.52
CA ARG A 199 6.81 -1.24 -22.06
C ARG A 199 5.73 -0.16 -22.07
N PRO A 200 5.40 0.42 -23.24
CA PRO A 200 4.31 1.37 -23.31
C PRO A 200 2.99 0.66 -23.02
N ILE A 201 2.33 1.05 -21.94
CA ILE A 201 1.05 0.48 -21.49
C ILE A 201 0.05 1.59 -21.26
N LEU A 202 -1.17 1.41 -21.76
CA LEU A 202 -2.33 2.21 -21.34
C LEU A 202 -3.28 1.40 -20.47
N ILE A 203 -4.11 2.10 -19.69
CA ILE A 203 -5.20 1.51 -18.89
C ILE A 203 -6.51 1.91 -19.56
N PRO A 204 -7.08 1.09 -20.47
CA PRO A 204 -8.12 1.52 -21.41
C PRO A 204 -9.36 2.11 -20.73
N ARG A 205 -9.76 1.56 -19.58
CA ARG A 205 -10.89 2.07 -18.82
C ARG A 205 -10.64 3.47 -18.25
N ASN A 206 -9.43 3.72 -17.75
CA ASN A 206 -9.08 5.04 -17.21
C ASN A 206 -8.86 6.04 -18.36
N VAL A 207 -8.34 5.59 -19.51
CA VAL A 207 -8.29 6.39 -20.75
C VAL A 207 -9.68 6.82 -21.20
N ALA A 208 -10.66 5.90 -21.18
CA ALA A 208 -12.04 6.22 -21.52
C ALA A 208 -12.65 7.24 -20.55
N ALA A 209 -12.48 7.01 -19.24
CA ALA A 209 -12.94 7.93 -18.20
C ALA A 209 -12.29 9.32 -18.31
N PHE A 210 -10.99 9.38 -18.63
CA PHE A 210 -10.25 10.64 -18.85
C PHE A 210 -10.84 11.46 -20.01
N GLY A 211 -11.37 10.79 -21.04
CA GLY A 211 -12.00 11.45 -22.19
C GLY A 211 -13.43 11.98 -21.93
N GLU A 212 -14.08 11.57 -20.85
CA GLU A 212 -15.46 11.95 -20.56
C GLU A 212 -15.58 13.47 -20.37
N GLY A 213 -16.50 14.09 -21.11
CA GLY A 213 -16.76 15.53 -21.03
C GLY A 213 -15.80 16.42 -21.81
N LEU A 214 -14.78 15.86 -22.49
CA LEU A 214 -13.83 16.66 -23.30
C LEU A 214 -14.39 17.07 -24.68
N ASP A 215 -15.48 16.45 -25.15
CA ASP A 215 -16.00 16.60 -26.52
C ASP A 215 -14.96 16.26 -27.61
N ILE A 216 -14.04 15.34 -27.28
CA ILE A 216 -12.99 14.84 -28.18
C ILE A 216 -13.25 13.34 -28.45
N PRO A 217 -13.08 12.86 -29.69
CA PRO A 217 -13.17 11.43 -30.00
C PRO A 217 -12.23 10.56 -29.13
N ALA A 218 -12.72 9.39 -28.69
CA ALA A 218 -11.99 8.52 -27.77
C ALA A 218 -10.66 8.00 -28.34
N ASP A 219 -10.57 7.82 -29.65
CA ASP A 219 -9.36 7.45 -30.37
C ASP A 219 -8.32 8.58 -30.36
N GLU A 220 -8.73 9.84 -30.53
CA GLU A 220 -7.83 11.00 -30.42
C GLU A 220 -7.27 11.15 -29.00
N VAL A 221 -8.11 10.98 -27.96
CA VAL A 221 -7.67 10.98 -26.56
C VAL A 221 -6.66 9.85 -26.32
N ARG A 222 -6.95 8.65 -26.83
CA ARG A 222 -6.06 7.49 -26.68
C ARG A 222 -4.71 7.71 -27.37
N ILE A 223 -4.70 8.25 -28.58
CA ILE A 223 -3.46 8.55 -29.32
C ILE A 223 -2.63 9.61 -28.59
N TYR A 224 -3.27 10.65 -28.05
CA TYR A 224 -2.60 11.66 -27.24
C TYR A 224 -1.90 11.04 -26.01
N LEU A 225 -2.59 10.16 -25.28
CA LEU A 225 -2.01 9.49 -24.12
C LEU A 225 -0.93 8.47 -24.52
N ALA A 226 -1.11 7.76 -25.63
CA ALA A 226 -0.09 6.89 -26.20
C ALA A 226 1.20 7.66 -26.56
N LEU A 227 1.09 8.87 -27.12
CA LEU A 227 2.24 9.72 -27.41
C LEU A 227 3.02 10.09 -26.14
N ARG A 228 2.31 10.43 -25.05
CA ARG A 228 2.94 10.73 -23.75
C ARG A 228 3.67 9.52 -23.19
N GLU A 229 3.03 8.36 -23.21
CA GLU A 229 3.61 7.10 -22.74
C GLU A 229 4.87 6.72 -23.54
N VAL A 230 4.78 6.71 -24.88
CA VAL A 230 5.92 6.38 -25.75
C VAL A 230 7.07 7.37 -25.55
N ALA A 231 6.78 8.67 -25.37
CA ALA A 231 7.81 9.67 -25.08
C ALA A 231 8.57 9.34 -23.78
N HIS A 232 7.83 8.98 -22.73
CA HIS A 232 8.39 8.62 -21.43
C HIS A 232 9.24 7.36 -21.52
N GLU A 233 8.71 6.31 -22.15
CA GLU A 233 9.40 5.04 -22.36
C GLU A 233 10.71 5.22 -23.13
N ARG A 234 10.70 6.01 -24.21
CA ARG A 234 11.92 6.34 -24.96
C ARG A 234 12.92 7.12 -24.11
N LEU A 235 12.48 8.12 -23.34
CA LEU A 235 13.36 8.90 -22.47
C LEU A 235 14.09 7.99 -21.47
N PHE A 236 13.35 7.16 -20.73
CA PHE A 236 13.95 6.34 -19.67
C PHE A 236 14.75 5.15 -20.21
N ALA A 237 14.41 4.63 -21.39
CA ALA A 237 15.21 3.61 -22.07
C ALA A 237 16.57 4.15 -22.55
N HIS A 238 16.62 5.39 -23.05
CA HIS A 238 17.84 5.97 -23.64
C HIS A 238 18.64 6.86 -22.68
N VAL A 239 18.10 7.16 -21.49
CA VAL A 239 18.76 7.97 -20.46
C VAL A 239 18.88 7.16 -19.15
N PRO A 240 19.73 6.12 -19.10
CA PRO A 240 19.74 5.14 -18.01
C PRO A 240 20.13 5.72 -16.64
N TRP A 241 20.79 6.88 -16.60
CA TRP A 241 21.12 7.57 -15.35
C TRP A 241 19.90 8.27 -14.72
N LEU A 242 18.84 8.53 -15.49
CA LEU A 242 17.70 9.31 -15.04
C LEU A 242 16.87 8.56 -14.00
N ARG A 243 16.58 7.27 -14.22
CA ARG A 243 15.84 6.42 -13.27
C ARG A 243 16.46 6.46 -11.86
N PRO A 244 17.73 6.05 -11.66
CA PRO A 244 18.33 6.08 -10.33
C PRO A 244 18.44 7.50 -9.77
N ARG A 245 18.63 8.53 -10.61
CA ARG A 245 18.67 9.93 -10.15
C ARG A 245 17.33 10.43 -9.62
N VAL A 246 16.23 10.06 -10.27
CA VAL A 246 14.86 10.41 -9.85
C VAL A 246 14.48 9.65 -8.59
N LEU A 247 14.68 8.33 -8.58
CA LEU A 247 14.40 7.49 -7.40
C LEU A 247 15.21 7.96 -6.19
N GLY A 248 16.51 8.21 -6.36
CA GLY A 248 17.36 8.74 -5.29
C GLY A 248 16.94 10.13 -4.80
N ALA A 249 16.41 10.99 -5.68
CA ALA A 249 15.86 12.28 -5.27
C ALA A 249 14.61 12.12 -4.40
N ILE A 250 13.74 11.17 -4.75
CA ILE A 250 12.53 10.87 -3.97
C ILE A 250 12.92 10.26 -2.62
N GLU A 251 13.88 9.35 -2.57
CA GLU A 251 14.40 8.77 -1.33
C GLU A 251 15.09 9.82 -0.42
N GLU A 252 15.82 10.78 -1.00
CA GLU A 252 16.42 11.89 -0.26
C GLU A 252 15.34 12.83 0.29
N TYR A 253 14.34 13.18 -0.53
CA TYR A 253 13.21 13.99 -0.09
C TYR A 253 12.43 13.30 1.03
N ALA A 254 12.11 12.01 0.86
CA ALA A 254 11.41 11.19 1.85
C ALA A 254 12.12 11.22 3.20
N ARG A 255 13.44 10.99 3.24
CA ARG A 255 14.23 11.08 4.47
C ARG A 255 14.22 12.46 5.12
N GLY A 256 14.05 13.51 4.33
CA GLY A 256 13.94 14.89 4.80
C GLY A 256 12.57 15.25 5.40
N ILE A 257 11.55 14.39 5.29
CA ILE A 257 10.22 14.64 5.87
C ILE A 257 10.28 14.43 7.39
N HIS A 258 10.53 15.50 8.12
CA HIS A 258 10.42 15.49 9.57
C HIS A 258 8.94 15.62 9.96
N PHE A 259 8.39 14.61 10.64
CA PHE A 259 7.14 14.81 11.37
C PHE A 259 7.43 15.70 12.56
N ASP A 260 6.59 16.72 12.73
CA ASP A 260 6.68 17.68 13.82
C ASP A 260 6.33 16.96 15.13
N ALA A 261 7.37 16.54 15.87
CA ALA A 261 7.24 15.83 17.13
C ALA A 261 6.57 16.68 18.21
N ASP A 262 6.69 18.01 18.12
CA ASP A 262 6.04 18.93 19.05
C ASP A 262 4.52 18.88 18.86
N ARG A 263 4.05 18.85 17.60
CA ARG A 263 2.64 18.64 17.25
C ARG A 263 2.10 17.29 17.75
N TRP A 264 2.88 16.23 17.63
CA TRP A 264 2.51 14.91 18.16
C TRP A 264 2.41 14.87 19.69
N THR A 265 3.30 15.59 20.37
CA THR A 265 3.31 15.69 21.84
C THR A 265 2.08 16.47 22.34
N ASP A 266 1.68 17.52 21.63
CA ASP A 266 0.46 18.27 21.93
C ASP A 266 -0.80 17.43 21.70
N VAL A 267 -0.86 16.67 20.60
CA VAL A 267 -1.96 15.72 20.34
C VAL A 267 -2.04 14.65 21.43
N MET A 268 -0.91 14.07 21.86
CA MET A 268 -0.91 13.07 22.94
C MET A 268 -1.24 13.66 24.31
N ARG A 269 -0.93 14.94 24.56
CA ARG A 269 -1.27 15.62 25.83
C ARG A 269 -2.79 15.82 25.97
N ASP A 270 -3.49 15.97 24.85
CA ASP A 270 -4.95 16.14 24.81
C ASP A 270 -5.73 14.81 24.72
N VAL A 271 -5.05 13.67 24.49
CA VAL A 271 -5.71 12.36 24.51
C VAL A 271 -5.86 11.85 25.94
N ASP A 272 -7.11 11.78 26.42
CA ASP A 272 -7.46 11.11 27.67
C ASP A 272 -7.13 9.59 27.58
N PRO A 273 -6.20 9.07 28.41
CA PRO A 273 -5.84 7.65 28.43
C PRO A 273 -7.01 6.71 28.76
N GLN A 274 -8.09 7.24 29.32
CA GLN A 274 -9.30 6.48 29.65
C GLN A 274 -10.27 6.36 28.47
N ASN A 275 -10.01 7.04 27.35
CA ASN A 275 -10.86 7.03 26.16
C ASN A 275 -10.11 6.49 24.92
N PRO A 276 -10.05 5.16 24.73
CA PRO A 276 -9.34 4.53 23.61
C PRO A 276 -9.91 4.88 22.22
N ALA A 277 -11.13 5.41 22.13
CA ALA A 277 -11.71 5.89 20.87
C ALA A 277 -11.10 7.23 20.43
N ALA A 278 -10.79 8.12 21.36
CA ALA A 278 -10.13 9.41 21.07
C ALA A 278 -8.71 9.21 20.53
N LEU A 279 -8.01 8.16 20.99
CA LEU A 279 -6.70 7.78 20.46
C LEU A 279 -6.80 7.33 18.99
N GLN A 280 -7.86 6.60 18.60
CA GLN A 280 -8.06 6.17 17.21
C GLN A 280 -8.35 7.35 16.28
N GLU A 281 -9.12 8.33 16.75
CA GLU A 281 -9.47 9.54 15.99
C GLU A 281 -8.25 10.45 15.79
N ALA A 282 -7.47 10.68 16.84
CA ALA A 282 -6.25 11.49 16.79
C ALA A 282 -5.14 10.87 15.90
N LEU A 283 -5.04 9.53 15.85
CA LEU A 283 -4.10 8.81 14.98
C LEU A 283 -4.53 8.79 13.51
N GLY A 284 -5.83 8.96 13.23
CA GLY A 284 -6.40 8.95 11.87
C GLY A 284 -6.40 10.32 11.18
N SER A 285 -6.21 11.42 11.92
CA SER A 285 -6.23 12.80 11.40
C SER A 285 -4.85 13.40 11.13
N GLY A 286 -3.79 12.59 11.13
CA GLY A 286 -2.38 13.01 10.96
C GLY A 286 -1.94 13.09 9.50
#